data_AF-A0A0W0ZB20-F1
#
_entry.id   AF-A0A0W0ZB20-F1
#
_cell.length_a   1.000
_cell.length_b   1.000
_cell.length_c   1.000
_cell.angle_alpha   90.00
_cell.angle_beta   90.00
_cell.angle_gamma   90.00
#
_symmetry.space_group_name_H-M   'P 1'
#
loop_
_entity.id
_entity.type
_entity.pdbx_description
1 polymer ?
#
loop_
_entity_poly.entity_id
_entity_poly.type
_entity_poly.pdbx_seq_one_letter_code
_entity_poly.pdbx_strand_id
1 'polypeptide(L)'
;MKHVELLVIEETQLHGVRVCLKPCSPEVLTHSLIKDIRDLQNSLVDRYLTSPWEGCFYVIWYSHRNHGTRGRGLDFNFIFDSIIHRKENEFENYICMVFDLLFLNYIGLGIPLLNCSIVDRKITGISQEFFLLNQINFLRKDALDKSDDAFHEVHLPEISNNFVFPEDIYKRNSFYTFYNYDLNLMQHLISETGVRIIGGNELEEIKQIFETIKNETITQIYNMASKNTKVLERLAHIQSTASVL
;
A
#
# COMPACT_ATOMS: atom_id res chain seq x y z
N MET A 1 21.74 -1.43 -13.85
CA MET A 1 21.19 -0.35 -13.00
C MET A 1 20.80 -0.96 -11.67
N LYS A 2 21.18 -0.36 -10.53
CA LYS A 2 20.66 -0.78 -9.22
C LYS A 2 19.13 -0.75 -9.30
N HIS A 3 18.46 -1.84 -8.95
CA HIS A 3 17.00 -1.90 -8.90
C HIS A 3 16.53 -1.00 -7.77
N VAL A 4 16.20 0.25 -8.10
CA VAL A 4 15.62 1.19 -7.14
C VAL A 4 14.16 0.78 -6.98
N GLU A 5 13.80 0.24 -5.81
CA GLU A 5 12.42 -0.14 -5.51
C GLU A 5 11.63 0.99 -4.85
N LEU A 6 12.30 1.96 -4.22
CA LEU A 6 11.67 3.14 -3.63
C LEU A 6 12.34 4.40 -4.19
N LEU A 7 11.54 5.30 -4.78
CA LEU A 7 12.03 6.59 -5.27
C LEU A 7 11.27 7.73 -4.59
N VAL A 8 11.96 8.50 -3.74
CA VAL A 8 11.45 9.78 -3.25
C VAL A 8 11.58 10.79 -4.41
N ILE A 9 10.45 11.23 -4.95
CA ILE A 9 10.40 12.14 -6.12
C ILE A 9 10.61 13.58 -5.66
N GLU A 10 10.00 13.95 -4.55
CA GLU A 10 9.99 15.31 -4.05
C GLU A 10 9.85 15.29 -2.53
N GLU A 11 10.70 16.06 -1.87
CA GLU A 11 10.59 16.38 -0.46
C GLU A 11 10.41 17.88 -0.35
N THR A 12 9.19 18.31 -0.03
CA THR A 12 8.95 19.71 0.31
C THR A 12 9.22 19.87 1.80
N GLN A 13 10.19 20.71 2.16
CA GLN A 13 10.63 20.88 3.56
C GLN A 13 9.51 21.34 4.50
N LEU A 14 8.40 21.86 3.97
CA LEU A 14 7.34 22.47 4.77
C LEU A 14 6.08 21.60 4.92
N HIS A 15 5.70 20.76 3.95
CA HIS A 15 4.36 20.13 4.02
C HIS A 15 4.22 18.68 3.51
N GLY A 16 5.22 18.04 2.91
CA GLY A 16 5.06 16.62 2.55
C GLY A 16 6.12 16.00 1.64
N VAL A 17 5.98 14.70 1.46
CA VAL A 17 6.86 13.85 0.65
C VAL A 17 6.06 13.09 -0.40
N ARG A 18 6.59 13.03 -1.62
CA ARG A 18 6.03 12.23 -2.73
C ARG A 18 6.94 11.04 -3.00
N VAL A 19 6.36 9.84 -2.98
CA VAL A 19 7.08 8.57 -3.09
C VAL A 19 6.52 7.75 -4.23
N CYS A 20 7.36 7.38 -5.19
CA CYS A 20 7.03 6.41 -6.22
C CYS A 20 7.54 5.02 -5.81
N LEU A 21 6.62 4.06 -5.81
CA LEU A 21 6.95 2.65 -5.57
C LEU A 21 7.31 1.97 -6.88
N LYS A 22 8.49 1.34 -6.89
CA LYS A 22 9.01 0.47 -7.95
C LYS A 22 8.81 1.04 -9.35
N PRO A 23 9.62 2.03 -9.73
CA PRO A 23 9.59 2.59 -11.08
C PRO A 23 9.90 1.58 -12.20
N CYS A 24 10.20 0.31 -11.90
CA CYS A 24 10.56 -0.70 -12.90
C CYS A 24 9.99 -2.11 -12.65
N SER A 25 9.27 -2.38 -11.55
CA SER A 25 8.82 -3.74 -11.19
C SER A 25 7.29 -3.81 -11.02
N PRO A 26 6.64 -4.87 -11.52
CA PRO A 26 5.19 -5.03 -11.39
C PRO A 26 4.73 -5.26 -9.95
N GLU A 27 5.48 -5.99 -9.12
CA GLU A 27 5.11 -6.38 -7.74
C GLU A 27 5.19 -5.20 -6.76
N VAL A 28 4.19 -4.92 -5.92
CA VAL A 28 4.25 -3.73 -5.03
C VAL A 28 4.86 -4.02 -3.65
N LEU A 29 4.83 -5.25 -3.14
CA LEU A 29 5.22 -5.55 -1.75
C LEU A 29 6.30 -6.64 -1.69
N THR A 30 7.43 -6.45 -2.39
CA THR A 30 8.59 -7.35 -2.23
C THR A 30 9.24 -7.19 -0.86
N HIS A 31 9.95 -8.23 -0.43
CA HIS A 31 10.63 -8.22 0.87
C HIS A 31 11.58 -7.00 1.02
N SER A 32 12.35 -6.68 -0.02
CA SER A 32 13.25 -5.52 -0.03
C SER A 32 12.52 -4.19 0.00
N LEU A 33 11.46 -4.00 -0.79
CA LEU A 33 10.71 -2.75 -0.81
C LEU A 33 10.04 -2.45 0.53
N ILE A 34 9.51 -3.47 1.21
CA ILE A 34 8.92 -3.29 2.54
C ILE A 34 9.95 -2.73 3.51
N LYS A 35 11.19 -3.22 3.45
CA LYS A 35 12.28 -2.69 4.27
C LYS A 35 12.56 -1.22 3.94
N ASP A 36 12.67 -0.88 2.66
CA ASP A 36 12.90 0.50 2.23
C ASP A 36 11.78 1.45 2.70
N ILE A 37 10.51 1.01 2.62
CA ILE A 37 9.36 1.78 3.11
C ILE A 37 9.41 1.94 4.64
N ARG A 38 9.76 0.88 5.39
CA ARG A 38 9.90 0.96 6.85
C ARG A 38 11.02 1.92 7.25
N ASP A 39 12.14 1.91 6.55
CA ASP A 39 13.25 2.83 6.79
C ASP A 39 12.81 4.30 6.56
N LEU A 40 12.03 4.56 5.50
CA LEU A 40 11.42 5.87 5.27
C LEU A 40 10.44 6.26 6.40
N GLN A 41 9.53 5.37 6.79
CA GLN A 41 8.56 5.63 7.86
C GLN A 41 9.26 5.94 9.20
N ASN A 42 10.31 5.18 9.54
CA ASN A 42 11.11 5.44 10.74
C ASN A 42 11.79 6.81 10.66
N SER A 43 12.37 7.16 9.51
CA SER A 43 12.98 8.48 9.30
C SER A 43 11.98 9.64 9.47
N LEU A 44 10.73 9.46 9.01
CA LEU A 44 9.67 10.47 9.20
C LEU A 44 9.31 10.64 10.68
N VAL A 45 9.20 9.54 11.42
CA VAL A 45 8.97 9.57 12.88
C VAL A 45 10.12 10.28 13.60
N ASP A 46 11.37 9.91 13.31
CA ASP A 46 12.55 10.52 13.94
C ASP A 46 12.62 12.03 13.71
N ARG A 47 12.29 12.47 12.48
CA ARG A 47 12.21 13.90 12.14
C ARG A 47 11.12 14.62 12.93
N TYR A 48 9.93 14.03 13.02
CA TYR A 48 8.83 14.59 13.80
C TYR A 48 9.17 14.69 15.29
N LEU A 49 9.78 13.65 15.87
CA LEU A 49 10.20 13.66 17.28
C LEU A 49 11.30 14.68 17.56
N THR A 50 12.17 14.95 16.58
CA THR A 50 13.22 15.97 16.68
C THR A 50 12.67 17.39 16.53
N SER A 51 11.75 17.59 15.59
CA SER A 51 11.13 18.87 15.29
C SER A 51 9.70 18.65 14.78
N PRO A 52 8.70 18.70 15.68
CA PRO A 52 7.30 18.52 15.31
C PRO A 52 6.87 19.53 14.24
N TRP A 53 6.09 19.07 13.27
CA TRP A 53 5.59 19.93 12.20
C TRP A 53 4.48 20.85 12.69
N GLU A 54 4.39 22.04 12.09
CA GLU A 54 3.20 22.88 12.23
C GLU A 54 2.14 22.42 11.22
N GLY A 55 1.03 21.87 11.72
CA GLY A 55 -0.06 21.37 10.88
C GLY A 55 0.13 19.92 10.43
N CYS A 56 -0.39 19.60 9.25
CA CYS A 56 -0.43 18.23 8.72
C CYS A 56 0.71 18.00 7.72
N PHE A 57 1.41 16.87 7.84
CA PHE A 57 2.39 16.42 6.85
C PHE A 57 1.77 15.33 5.98
N TYR A 58 1.86 15.43 4.66
CA TYR A 58 1.33 14.39 3.77
C TYR A 58 2.42 13.52 3.15
N VAL A 59 2.12 12.24 2.98
CA VAL A 59 2.91 11.29 2.20
C VAL A 59 2.06 10.80 1.05
N ILE A 60 2.52 11.01 -0.19
CA ILE A 60 1.79 10.57 -1.39
C ILE A 60 2.48 9.36 -1.99
N TRP A 61 1.82 8.20 -1.91
CA TRP A 61 2.25 6.96 -2.53
C TRP A 61 1.75 6.86 -3.97
N TYR A 62 2.67 6.74 -4.91
CA TYR A 62 2.37 6.76 -6.33
C TYR A 62 2.60 5.39 -6.99
N SER A 63 1.59 4.90 -7.73
CA SER A 63 1.69 3.71 -8.57
C SER A 63 1.40 4.05 -10.03
N HIS A 64 2.45 4.20 -10.84
CA HIS A 64 2.36 4.61 -12.25
C HIS A 64 1.98 3.44 -13.19
N ARG A 65 1.20 3.73 -14.25
CA ARG A 65 0.75 2.75 -15.26
C ARG A 65 1.88 2.07 -16.03
N ASN A 66 2.97 2.78 -16.26
CA ASN A 66 4.13 2.30 -17.04
C ASN A 66 5.08 1.36 -16.26
N HIS A 67 4.73 0.91 -15.05
CA HIS A 67 5.61 0.11 -14.19
C HIS A 67 5.18 -1.36 -14.06
N GLY A 68 4.87 -1.99 -15.21
CA GLY A 68 4.47 -3.40 -15.28
C GLY A 68 2.95 -3.61 -15.20
N THR A 69 2.49 -4.73 -15.77
CA THR A 69 1.09 -4.89 -16.18
C THR A 69 0.11 -5.14 -15.03
N ARG A 70 0.55 -5.66 -13.87
CA ARG A 70 -0.30 -5.89 -12.68
C ARG A 70 0.52 -5.91 -11.38
N GLY A 71 0.15 -5.05 -10.42
CA GLY A 71 0.58 -5.16 -9.02
C GLY A 71 -0.02 -6.40 -8.37
N ARG A 72 0.77 -7.47 -8.25
CA ARG A 72 0.31 -8.74 -7.69
C ARG A 72 0.83 -8.93 -6.28
N GLY A 73 -0.08 -8.74 -5.32
CA GLY A 73 -0.08 -9.42 -4.02
C GLY A 73 1.24 -9.43 -3.22
N LEU A 74 1.45 -10.55 -2.53
CA LEU A 74 2.66 -10.85 -1.77
C LEU A 74 3.79 -11.30 -2.70
N ASP A 75 5.02 -11.30 -2.20
CA ASP A 75 6.21 -11.81 -2.85
C ASP A 75 6.22 -13.35 -2.80
N PHE A 76 5.50 -13.98 -3.73
CA PHE A 76 5.41 -15.44 -3.76
C PHE A 76 6.72 -16.10 -4.19
N ASN A 77 7.61 -15.40 -4.89
CA ASN A 77 8.97 -15.88 -5.14
C ASN A 77 9.71 -16.04 -3.81
N PHE A 78 9.76 -14.97 -2.99
CA PHE A 78 10.40 -15.03 -1.67
C PHE A 78 9.74 -16.09 -0.77
N ILE A 79 8.40 -16.10 -0.69
CA ILE A 79 7.66 -17.08 0.13
C ILE A 79 7.99 -18.52 -0.30
N PHE A 80 7.93 -18.80 -1.59
CA PHE A 80 8.20 -20.15 -2.11
C PHE A 80 9.64 -20.56 -1.83
N ASP A 81 10.60 -19.69 -2.10
CA ASP A 81 12.02 -19.93 -1.84
C ASP A 81 12.29 -20.18 -0.35
N SER A 82 11.69 -19.41 0.55
CA SER A 82 11.83 -19.64 1.99
C SER A 82 11.28 -21.00 2.41
N ILE A 83 10.12 -21.42 1.86
CA ILE A 83 9.49 -22.70 2.20
C ILE A 83 10.33 -23.88 1.70
N ILE A 84 10.78 -23.88 0.45
CA ILE A 84 11.55 -25.02 -0.10
C ILE A 84 12.92 -25.18 0.55
N HIS A 85 13.49 -24.09 1.08
CA HIS A 85 14.77 -24.08 1.79
C HIS A 85 14.65 -24.19 3.31
N ARG A 86 13.44 -24.47 3.86
CA ARG A 86 13.19 -24.61 5.30
C ARG A 86 13.61 -23.39 6.12
N LYS A 87 13.26 -22.22 5.60
CA LYS A 87 13.47 -20.89 6.20
C LYS A 87 12.13 -20.29 6.58
N GLU A 88 11.29 -21.04 7.28
CA GLU A 88 9.91 -20.67 7.58
C GLU A 88 9.84 -19.32 8.33
N ASN A 89 10.73 -19.12 9.29
CA ASN A 89 10.85 -17.86 10.02
C ASN A 89 11.08 -16.64 9.11
N GLU A 90 11.76 -16.80 7.97
CA GLU A 90 12.01 -15.70 7.04
C GLU A 90 10.72 -15.27 6.33
N PHE A 91 9.89 -16.21 5.88
CA PHE A 91 8.62 -15.87 5.26
C PHE A 91 7.62 -15.33 6.30
N GLU A 92 7.55 -15.91 7.50
CA GLU A 92 6.65 -15.43 8.55
C GLU A 92 6.99 -13.98 8.91
N ASN A 93 8.28 -13.69 9.08
CA ASN A 93 8.75 -12.33 9.33
C ASN A 93 8.41 -11.38 8.17
N TYR A 94 8.54 -11.83 6.92
CA TYR A 94 8.09 -11.04 5.77
C TYR A 94 6.59 -10.70 5.85
N ILE A 95 5.72 -11.66 6.17
CA ILE A 95 4.29 -11.40 6.33
C ILE A 95 4.03 -10.44 7.49
N CYS A 96 4.70 -10.61 8.63
CA CYS A 96 4.62 -9.66 9.75
C CYS A 96 4.97 -8.24 9.30
N MET A 97 6.09 -8.06 8.59
CA MET A 97 6.50 -6.75 8.10
C MET A 97 5.51 -6.14 7.10
N VAL A 98 4.85 -6.95 6.26
CA VAL A 98 3.74 -6.47 5.38
C VAL A 98 2.64 -5.87 6.24
N PHE A 99 2.12 -6.62 7.20
CA PHE A 99 0.96 -6.19 8.00
C PHE A 99 1.29 -5.04 8.94
N ASP A 100 2.49 -5.00 9.52
CA ASP A 100 2.98 -3.86 10.31
C ASP A 100 3.00 -2.58 9.46
N LEU A 101 3.52 -2.67 8.24
CA LEU A 101 3.57 -1.54 7.31
C LEU A 101 2.16 -1.06 6.94
N LEU A 102 1.22 -1.97 6.65
CA LEU A 102 -0.17 -1.62 6.35
C LEU A 102 -0.85 -0.94 7.54
N PHE A 103 -0.66 -1.49 8.74
CA PHE A 103 -1.21 -0.93 9.97
C PHE A 103 -0.67 0.47 10.23
N LEU A 104 0.65 0.66 10.11
CA LEU A 104 1.30 1.94 10.32
C LEU A 104 0.88 3.00 9.30
N ASN A 105 0.68 2.61 8.03
CA ASN A 105 0.08 3.51 7.03
C ASN A 105 -1.34 3.92 7.42
N TYR A 106 -2.16 2.94 7.83
CA TYR A 106 -3.56 3.18 8.21
C TYR A 106 -3.69 4.17 9.38
N ILE A 107 -2.83 4.06 10.40
CA ILE A 107 -2.88 4.92 11.59
C ILE A 107 -2.05 6.22 11.46
N GLY A 108 -1.43 6.48 10.31
CA GLY A 108 -0.57 7.66 10.12
C GLY A 108 0.67 7.67 11.00
N LEU A 109 1.28 6.50 11.27
CA LEU A 109 2.44 6.31 12.16
C LEU A 109 2.23 6.78 13.62
N GLY A 110 1.00 7.11 14.02
CA GLY A 110 0.72 7.71 15.33
C GLY A 110 1.16 9.18 15.47
N ILE A 111 1.43 9.87 14.35
CA ILE A 111 1.83 11.28 14.28
C ILE A 111 0.86 12.04 13.35
N PRO A 112 0.88 13.38 13.25
CA PRO A 112 -0.06 14.13 12.40
C PRO A 112 0.30 14.03 10.92
N LEU A 113 0.19 12.82 10.38
CA LEU A 113 0.57 12.44 9.03
C LEU A 113 -0.64 11.93 8.24
N LEU A 114 -0.86 12.48 7.05
CA LEU A 114 -1.85 12.03 6.09
C LEU A 114 -1.18 11.16 5.03
N ASN A 115 -1.45 9.85 5.04
CA ASN A 115 -1.09 9.02 3.91
C ASN A 115 -2.12 9.18 2.80
N CYS A 116 -1.61 9.42 1.61
CA CYS A 116 -2.38 9.60 0.39
C CYS A 116 -1.90 8.60 -0.65
N SER A 117 -2.76 8.21 -1.56
CA SER A 117 -2.44 7.33 -2.68
C SER A 117 -2.88 7.91 -3.99
N ILE A 118 -2.07 7.70 -5.02
CA ILE A 118 -2.44 7.95 -6.41
C ILE A 118 -2.15 6.67 -7.20
N VAL A 119 -3.21 6.05 -7.69
CA VAL A 119 -3.17 4.75 -8.34
C VAL A 119 -3.58 4.90 -9.81
N ASP A 120 -2.61 4.77 -10.71
CA ASP A 120 -2.77 4.89 -12.16
C ASP A 120 -2.86 3.52 -12.87
N ARG A 121 -3.05 2.45 -12.11
CA ARG A 121 -3.14 1.10 -12.69
C ARG A 121 -4.03 0.21 -11.86
N LYS A 122 -4.44 -0.91 -12.45
CA LYS A 122 -5.14 -1.94 -11.70
C LYS A 122 -4.18 -2.61 -10.71
N ILE A 123 -4.54 -2.57 -9.43
CA ILE A 123 -3.84 -3.23 -8.33
C ILE A 123 -4.80 -4.20 -7.65
N THR A 124 -4.31 -5.35 -7.18
CA THR A 124 -5.15 -6.41 -6.63
C THR A 124 -4.49 -7.11 -5.45
N GLY A 125 -5.32 -7.79 -4.63
CA GLY A 125 -4.86 -8.53 -3.46
C GLY A 125 -4.22 -7.60 -2.43
N ILE A 126 -3.27 -8.10 -1.63
CA ILE A 126 -2.69 -7.29 -0.54
C ILE A 126 -1.96 -6.01 -1.02
N SER A 127 -1.47 -5.99 -2.27
CA SER A 127 -0.91 -4.77 -2.89
C SER A 127 -1.95 -3.67 -3.04
N GLN A 128 -3.23 -4.01 -3.24
CA GLN A 128 -4.33 -3.04 -3.28
C GLN A 128 -4.47 -2.36 -1.92
N GLU A 129 -4.35 -3.14 -0.85
CA GLU A 129 -4.53 -2.67 0.52
C GLU A 129 -3.48 -1.67 0.94
N PHE A 130 -2.25 -1.82 0.44
CA PHE A 130 -1.21 -0.81 0.62
C PHE A 130 -1.67 0.60 0.22
N PHE A 131 -2.44 0.70 -0.87
CA PHE A 131 -2.98 1.96 -1.32
C PHE A 131 -4.29 2.28 -0.60
N LEU A 132 -5.29 1.39 -0.69
CA LEU A 132 -6.66 1.69 -0.24
C LEU A 132 -6.81 1.89 1.27
N LEU A 133 -5.84 1.46 2.08
CA LEU A 133 -5.82 1.74 3.53
C LEU A 133 -5.31 3.15 3.86
N ASN A 134 -4.79 3.91 2.90
CA ASN A 134 -4.40 5.29 3.14
C ASN A 134 -5.64 6.18 3.29
N GLN A 135 -5.51 7.29 4.03
CA GLN A 135 -6.65 8.14 4.37
C GLN A 135 -7.30 8.78 3.13
N ILE A 136 -6.52 9.08 2.08
CA ILE A 136 -7.02 9.66 0.84
C ILE A 136 -6.52 8.86 -0.35
N ASN A 137 -7.41 8.47 -1.25
CA ASN A 137 -7.09 7.60 -2.39
C ASN A 137 -7.60 8.20 -3.69
N PHE A 138 -6.69 8.54 -4.59
CA PHE A 138 -6.98 8.97 -5.95
C PHE A 138 -6.80 7.78 -6.91
N LEU A 139 -7.88 7.33 -7.52
CA LEU A 139 -7.92 6.14 -8.35
C LEU A 139 -8.23 6.53 -9.80
N ARG A 140 -7.29 6.28 -10.72
CA ARG A 140 -7.53 6.58 -12.12
C ARG A 140 -8.56 5.62 -12.71
N LYS A 141 -9.59 6.14 -13.37
CA LYS A 141 -10.50 5.37 -14.22
C LYS A 141 -9.98 5.33 -15.66
N ASP A 142 -10.09 4.17 -16.30
CA ASP A 142 -9.83 4.07 -17.74
C ASP A 142 -10.92 4.88 -18.48
N ALA A 143 -10.48 5.78 -19.35
CA ALA A 143 -11.34 6.71 -20.08
C ALA A 143 -12.18 5.97 -21.13
N LEU A 144 -13.36 5.49 -20.75
CA LEU A 144 -14.39 5.03 -21.70
C LEU A 144 -15.30 6.19 -22.15
N ASP A 145 -15.51 7.20 -21.30
CA ASP A 145 -16.21 8.44 -21.63
C ASP A 145 -15.35 9.64 -21.20
N LYS A 146 -14.97 10.48 -22.18
CA LYS A 146 -14.09 11.65 -22.00
C LYS A 146 -14.85 12.94 -21.69
N SER A 147 -16.11 12.85 -21.24
CA SER A 147 -16.95 14.04 -21.10
C SER A 147 -16.88 14.69 -19.71
N ASP A 148 -16.20 14.08 -18.74
CA ASP A 148 -16.06 14.65 -17.40
C ASP A 148 -14.58 14.65 -16.97
N ASP A 149 -14.01 15.85 -16.84
CA ASP A 149 -12.66 16.07 -16.33
C ASP A 149 -12.63 16.20 -14.79
N ALA A 150 -13.78 16.07 -14.12
CA ALA A 150 -13.90 16.26 -12.68
C ALA A 150 -13.41 15.05 -11.87
N PHE A 151 -13.01 15.34 -10.62
CA PHE A 151 -12.82 14.31 -9.61
C PHE A 151 -14.17 13.96 -9.01
N HIS A 152 -14.45 12.67 -8.88
CA HIS A 152 -15.67 12.18 -8.26
C HIS A 152 -15.33 11.37 -7.03
N GLU A 153 -15.88 11.76 -5.89
CA GLU A 153 -15.89 10.90 -4.71
C GLU A 153 -16.69 9.62 -5.03
N VAL A 154 -16.19 8.46 -4.60
CA VAL A 154 -16.79 7.16 -4.88
C VAL A 154 -16.88 6.32 -3.63
N HIS A 155 -17.91 5.46 -3.58
CA HIS A 155 -18.07 4.52 -2.48
C HIS A 155 -17.32 3.20 -2.74
N LEU A 156 -17.00 2.47 -1.67
CA LEU A 156 -16.23 1.21 -1.72
C LEU A 156 -16.73 0.19 -2.75
N PRO A 157 -18.04 -0.06 -2.91
CA PRO A 157 -18.53 -1.05 -3.88
C PRO A 157 -18.20 -0.70 -5.34
N GLU A 158 -17.93 0.57 -5.64
CA GLU A 158 -17.55 1.02 -6.98
C GLU A 158 -16.05 0.81 -7.27
N ILE A 159 -15.24 0.55 -6.24
CA ILE A 159 -13.79 0.44 -6.32
C ILE A 159 -13.36 -1.01 -6.56
N SER A 160 -13.85 -1.93 -5.73
CA SER A 160 -13.52 -3.35 -5.79
C SER A 160 -14.58 -4.17 -5.07
N ASN A 161 -14.72 -5.44 -5.47
CA ASN A 161 -15.53 -6.42 -4.75
C ASN A 161 -14.65 -7.40 -3.93
N ASN A 162 -13.33 -7.23 -3.97
CA ASN A 162 -12.36 -8.13 -3.36
C ASN A 162 -11.45 -7.35 -2.41
N PHE A 163 -11.97 -7.11 -1.20
CA PHE A 163 -11.21 -6.50 -0.11
C PHE A 163 -10.66 -7.56 0.83
N VAL A 164 -9.47 -7.32 1.36
CA VAL A 164 -8.85 -8.20 2.37
C VAL A 164 -9.39 -7.92 3.77
N PHE A 165 -9.65 -6.65 4.09
CA PHE A 165 -10.11 -6.23 5.41
C PHE A 165 -11.65 -6.11 5.45
N PRO A 166 -12.26 -6.11 6.65
CA PRO A 166 -13.66 -5.75 6.81
C PRO A 166 -13.95 -4.34 6.29
N GLU A 167 -15.16 -4.12 5.76
CA GLU A 167 -15.57 -2.85 5.15
C GLU A 167 -15.35 -1.65 6.09
N ASP A 168 -15.58 -1.83 7.38
CA ASP A 168 -15.46 -0.79 8.40
C ASP A 168 -14.04 -0.20 8.53
N ILE A 169 -13.00 -0.96 8.14
CA ILE A 169 -11.63 -0.44 8.08
C ILE A 169 -11.54 0.65 7.02
N TYR A 170 -12.16 0.47 5.85
CA TYR A 170 -12.06 1.38 4.73
C TYR A 170 -13.03 2.57 4.80
N LYS A 171 -14.13 2.47 5.57
CA LYS A 171 -15.12 3.56 5.71
C LYS A 171 -14.56 4.88 6.24
N ARG A 172 -13.33 4.86 6.75
CA ARG A 172 -12.62 6.04 7.27
C ARG A 172 -11.79 6.75 6.21
N ASN A 173 -11.65 6.14 5.04
CA ASN A 173 -10.81 6.62 3.97
C ASN A 173 -11.69 7.30 2.92
N SER A 174 -11.17 8.36 2.33
CA SER A 174 -11.79 9.05 1.20
C SER A 174 -11.28 8.46 -0.10
N PHE A 175 -12.18 8.24 -1.05
CA PHE A 175 -11.85 7.69 -2.36
C PHE A 175 -12.37 8.60 -3.45
N TYR A 176 -11.47 9.01 -4.32
CA TYR A 176 -11.76 9.87 -5.46
C TYR A 176 -11.34 9.16 -6.73
N THR A 177 -12.13 9.30 -7.78
CA THR A 177 -11.79 8.82 -9.12
C THR A 177 -11.49 9.98 -10.05
N PHE A 178 -10.51 9.80 -10.93
CA PHE A 178 -10.08 10.83 -11.88
C PHE A 178 -9.73 10.22 -13.25
N TYR A 179 -9.82 11.04 -14.30
CA TYR A 179 -9.40 10.66 -15.66
C TYR A 179 -8.07 11.32 -16.05
N ASN A 180 -7.91 12.59 -15.68
CA ASN A 180 -6.75 13.42 -15.95
C ASN A 180 -6.11 13.90 -14.63
N TYR A 181 -4.79 14.09 -14.65
CA TYR A 181 -4.06 14.57 -13.48
C TYR A 181 -4.32 16.06 -13.24
N ASP A 182 -4.98 16.37 -12.13
CA ASP A 182 -5.05 17.73 -11.58
C ASP A 182 -4.41 17.76 -10.19
N LEU A 183 -3.15 18.13 -10.14
CA LEU A 183 -2.38 18.18 -8.89
C LEU A 183 -2.89 19.29 -7.95
N ASN A 184 -3.44 20.38 -8.49
CA ASN A 184 -3.95 21.48 -7.68
C ASN A 184 -5.23 21.05 -6.96
N LEU A 185 -6.13 20.39 -7.68
CA LEU A 185 -7.35 19.85 -7.09
C LEU A 185 -7.04 18.74 -6.07
N MET A 186 -6.11 17.83 -6.38
CA MET A 186 -5.64 16.82 -5.41
C MET A 186 -5.10 17.48 -4.13
N GLN A 187 -4.25 18.50 -4.27
CA GLN A 187 -3.70 19.24 -3.12
C GLN A 187 -4.80 19.94 -2.32
N HIS A 188 -5.79 20.53 -3.00
CA HIS A 188 -6.93 21.15 -2.35
C HIS A 188 -7.73 20.13 -1.54
N LEU A 189 -8.10 18.99 -2.13
CA LEU A 189 -8.81 17.90 -1.43
C LEU A 189 -8.01 17.35 -0.23
N ILE A 190 -6.69 17.22 -0.37
CA ILE A 190 -5.81 16.85 0.75
C ILE A 190 -5.85 17.90 1.86
N SER A 191 -5.78 19.19 1.50
CA SER A 191 -5.77 20.29 2.48
C SER A 191 -7.08 20.46 3.25
N GLU A 192 -8.21 20.08 2.65
CA GLU A 192 -9.52 20.07 3.31
C GLU A 192 -9.69 18.89 4.26
N THR A 193 -8.85 17.87 4.12
CA THR A 193 -8.91 16.68 4.97
C THR A 193 -8.20 16.93 6.28
N GLY A 194 -8.95 16.91 7.39
CA GLY A 194 -8.37 16.95 8.73
C GLY A 194 -7.64 15.66 9.09
N VAL A 195 -6.54 15.77 9.83
CA VAL A 195 -5.93 14.59 10.49
C VAL A 195 -6.85 14.12 11.60
N ARG A 196 -7.33 12.88 11.48
CA ARG A 196 -8.02 12.19 12.57
C ARG A 196 -7.03 11.34 13.34
N ILE A 197 -6.86 11.64 14.62
CA ILE A 197 -6.11 10.79 15.54
C ILE A 197 -7.03 9.67 16.01
N ILE A 198 -6.55 8.43 15.93
CA ILE A 198 -7.28 7.24 16.37
C ILE A 198 -7.14 7.13 17.89
N GLY A 199 -8.27 7.01 18.60
CA GLY A 199 -8.28 6.87 20.06
C GLY A 199 -7.76 5.51 20.53
N GLY A 200 -7.34 5.40 21.80
CA GLY A 200 -6.69 4.18 22.32
C GLY A 200 -7.50 2.89 22.18
N ASN A 201 -8.80 2.91 22.49
CA ASN A 201 -9.65 1.72 22.34
C ASN A 201 -9.84 1.34 20.87
N GLU A 202 -10.10 2.33 20.02
CA GLU A 202 -10.27 2.14 18.58
C GLU A 202 -8.99 1.60 17.93
N LEU A 203 -7.81 2.09 18.36
CA LEU A 203 -6.51 1.62 17.92
C LEU A 203 -6.32 0.14 18.21
N GLU A 204 -6.70 -0.31 19.40
CA GLU A 204 -6.53 -1.70 19.80
C GLU A 204 -7.50 -2.63 19.06
N GLU A 205 -8.73 -2.19 18.80
CA GLU A 205 -9.68 -2.90 17.94
C GLU A 205 -9.14 -3.06 16.51
N ILE A 206 -8.62 -1.99 15.91
CA ILE A 206 -7.99 -2.05 14.59
C ILE A 206 -6.81 -3.02 14.61
N LYS A 207 -5.94 -2.91 15.62
CA LYS A 207 -4.75 -3.76 15.73
C LYS A 207 -5.13 -5.24 15.79
N GLN A 208 -6.18 -5.59 16.53
CA GLN A 208 -6.70 -6.96 16.58
C GLN A 208 -7.19 -7.46 15.21
N ILE A 209 -7.85 -6.60 14.42
CA ILE A 209 -8.29 -6.94 13.06
C ILE A 209 -7.07 -7.25 12.18
N PHE A 210 -6.04 -6.39 12.20
CA PHE A 210 -4.81 -6.59 11.42
C PHE A 210 -4.06 -7.86 11.84
N GLU A 211 -3.94 -8.11 13.15
CA GLU A 211 -3.32 -9.32 13.70
C GLU A 211 -4.07 -10.59 13.28
N THR A 212 -5.40 -10.56 13.29
CA THR A 212 -6.23 -11.70 12.88
C THR A 212 -5.97 -12.05 11.41
N ILE A 213 -6.06 -11.06 10.52
CA ILE A 213 -5.88 -11.27 9.07
C ILE A 213 -4.43 -11.68 8.76
N LYS A 214 -3.45 -11.14 9.49
CA LYS A 214 -2.04 -11.57 9.39
C LYS A 214 -1.89 -13.07 9.69
N ASN A 215 -2.43 -13.51 10.82
CA ASN A 215 -2.32 -14.91 11.25
C ASN A 215 -3.09 -15.86 10.32
N GLU A 216 -4.25 -15.44 9.81
CA GLU A 216 -4.98 -16.15 8.76
C GLU A 216 -4.16 -16.28 7.48
N THR A 217 -3.48 -15.20 7.05
CA THR A 217 -2.63 -15.20 5.86
C THR A 217 -1.47 -16.19 6.00
N ILE A 218 -0.76 -16.18 7.13
CA ILE A 218 0.31 -17.15 7.42
C ILE A 218 -0.23 -18.58 7.38
N THR A 219 -1.36 -18.82 8.05
CA THR A 219 -2.02 -20.13 8.09
C THR A 219 -2.43 -20.61 6.70
N GLN A 220 -2.97 -19.73 5.86
CA GLN A 220 -3.32 -20.05 4.47
C GLN A 220 -2.09 -20.43 3.65
N ILE A 221 -0.96 -19.73 3.82
CA ILE A 221 0.30 -20.06 3.14
C ILE A 221 0.81 -21.44 3.57
N TYR A 222 0.82 -21.74 4.87
CA TYR A 222 1.16 -23.09 5.36
C TYR A 222 0.22 -24.18 4.83
N ASN A 223 -1.08 -23.90 4.78
CA ASN A 223 -2.07 -24.83 4.21
C ASN A 223 -1.82 -25.07 2.72
N MET A 224 -1.44 -24.04 1.96
CA MET A 224 -1.06 -24.20 0.55
C MET A 224 0.21 -25.03 0.42
N ALA A 225 1.23 -24.75 1.24
CA ALA A 225 2.49 -25.50 1.23
C ALA A 225 2.30 -26.98 1.58
N SER A 226 1.53 -27.29 2.62
CA SER A 226 1.28 -28.67 3.07
C SER A 226 0.42 -29.47 2.11
N LYS A 227 -0.58 -28.85 1.46
CA LYS A 227 -1.51 -29.55 0.56
C LYS A 227 -1.00 -29.65 -0.87
N ASN A 228 -0.41 -28.58 -1.40
CA ASN A 228 0.05 -28.54 -2.79
C ASN A 228 1.07 -27.40 -3.02
N THR A 229 2.34 -27.68 -2.77
CA THR A 229 3.46 -26.75 -3.04
C THR A 229 3.51 -26.25 -4.48
N LYS A 230 2.97 -27.01 -5.46
CA LYS A 230 2.91 -26.56 -6.87
C LYS A 230 2.04 -25.33 -7.08
N VAL A 231 1.11 -25.04 -6.18
CA VAL A 231 0.32 -23.79 -6.24
C VAL A 231 1.22 -22.60 -5.93
N LEU A 232 2.04 -22.70 -4.88
CA LEU A 232 3.00 -21.65 -4.53
C LEU A 232 4.07 -21.48 -5.62
N GLU A 233 4.60 -22.59 -6.14
CA GLU A 233 5.53 -22.60 -7.28
C GLU A 233 4.93 -21.89 -8.50
N ARG A 234 3.66 -22.17 -8.81
CA ARG A 234 2.95 -21.52 -9.93
C ARG A 234 2.77 -20.02 -9.68
N LEU A 235 2.42 -19.61 -8.46
CA LEU A 235 2.28 -18.20 -8.12
C LEU A 235 3.61 -17.44 -8.25
N ALA A 236 4.69 -18.03 -7.75
CA ALA A 236 6.07 -17.54 -7.91
C ALA A 236 6.45 -17.42 -9.41
N HIS A 237 6.22 -18.48 -10.19
CA HIS A 237 6.53 -18.50 -11.61
C HIS A 237 5.74 -17.45 -12.42
N ILE A 238 4.48 -17.22 -12.08
CA ILE A 238 3.66 -16.19 -12.72
C ILE A 238 4.22 -14.78 -12.43
N GLN A 239 4.77 -14.54 -11.24
CA GLN A 239 5.40 -13.25 -10.91
C GLN A 239 6.71 -13.06 -11.68
N SER A 240 7.56 -14.08 -11.76
CA SER A 240 8.84 -14.00 -12.49
C SER A 240 8.70 -13.90 -14.01
N THR A 241 7.59 -14.37 -14.59
CA THR A 241 7.34 -14.28 -16.04
C THR A 241 6.56 -13.03 -16.46
N ALA A 242 5.80 -12.40 -15.54
CA ALA A 242 5.06 -11.18 -15.81
C ALA A 242 5.93 -9.90 -15.90
N SER A 243 7.22 -10.00 -15.58
CA SER A 243 8.21 -8.93 -15.63
C SER A 243 8.88 -8.76 -17.03
N VAL A 244 8.48 -9.55 -18.04
CA VAL A 244 9.11 -9.60 -19.38
C VAL A 244 8.17 -9.17 -20.53
N LEU A 245 7.11 -8.39 -20.27
CA LEU A 245 6.23 -7.85 -21.31
C LEU A 245 6.05 -6.34 -21.19
#